data_AF-A0A4R0EWN3-F1
#
_entry.id   AF-A0A4R0EWN3-F1
#
_cell.length_a   1.000
_cell.length_b   1.000
_cell.length_c   1.000
_cell.angle_alpha   90.00
_cell.angle_beta   90.00
_cell.angle_gamma   90.00
#
_symmetry.space_group_name_H-M   'P 1'
#
loop_
_entity.id
_entity.type
_entity.pdbx_description
1 polymer ?
#
loop_
_entity_poly.entity_id
_entity_poly.type
_entity_poly.pdbx_seq_one_letter_code
_entity_poly.pdbx_strand_id
1 'polypeptide(L)'
;MDVETRQLQQRLQAAQQLPEVLMLKPTTTSTNDDVREIAQKGIQSALVCSAQQTQGRGQRQRQWVSPEGNVYLSTLLNTRTAIDGRLALEVALNILHMPSLEQLNLQIKWPNDLYSVQGKWGGILIEPISPKQVIVGVGLNLAPVADASIDQQVTSLTELGLQATSRIDLIAELYLAIHRAGEWFDHQSYNLAARFNRYAAFQQQAVEFEHSTGICSGIFVGIQDDGAVLLDTETGIQSFYQGRLRLSTATE
;
A
#
# COMPACT_ATOMS: atom_id res chain seq x y z
N MET A 1 13.53 -7.52 -25.16
CA MET A 1 13.01 -6.45 -24.29
C MET A 1 11.89 -5.78 -25.03
N ASP A 2 10.67 -5.94 -24.55
CA ASP A 2 9.45 -5.35 -25.13
C ASP A 2 9.43 -3.81 -24.97
N VAL A 3 8.48 -3.17 -25.65
CA VAL A 3 8.32 -1.71 -25.71
C VAL A 3 8.00 -1.13 -24.33
N GLU A 4 7.12 -1.77 -23.57
CA GLU A 4 6.71 -1.34 -22.24
C GLU A 4 7.90 -1.27 -21.27
N THR A 5 8.75 -2.30 -21.27
CA THR A 5 9.96 -2.37 -20.45
C THR A 5 10.91 -1.21 -20.78
N ARG A 6 11.11 -0.90 -22.07
CA ARG A 6 11.98 0.22 -22.50
C ARG A 6 11.41 1.58 -22.07
N GLN A 7 10.11 1.78 -22.22
CA GLN A 7 9.44 3.02 -21.79
C GLN A 7 9.59 3.22 -20.28
N LEU A 8 9.37 2.16 -19.50
CA LEU A 8 9.54 2.22 -18.05
C LEU A 8 11.00 2.53 -17.67
N GLN A 9 11.97 1.85 -18.29
CA GLN A 9 13.40 2.11 -18.06
C GLN A 9 13.76 3.58 -18.36
N GLN A 10 13.29 4.13 -19.48
CA GLN A 10 13.54 5.53 -19.85
C GLN A 10 12.99 6.51 -18.79
N ARG A 11 11.77 6.28 -18.30
CA ARG A 11 11.15 7.11 -17.26
C ARG A 11 11.94 7.06 -15.95
N LEU A 12 12.29 5.86 -15.50
CA LEU A 12 13.03 5.67 -14.25
C LEU A 12 14.48 6.18 -14.36
N GLN A 13 15.11 6.05 -15.53
CA GLN A 13 16.43 6.63 -15.79
C GLN A 13 16.40 8.17 -15.79
N ALA A 14 15.37 8.79 -16.39
CA ALA A 14 15.19 10.24 -16.35
C ALA A 14 14.99 10.76 -14.91
N ALA A 15 14.34 9.96 -14.06
CA ALA A 15 14.18 10.24 -12.63
C ALA A 15 15.42 9.88 -11.79
N GLN A 16 16.50 9.35 -12.38
CA GLN A 16 17.70 8.86 -11.69
C GLN A 16 17.42 7.76 -10.64
N GLN A 17 16.40 6.93 -10.90
CA GLN A 17 15.93 5.87 -10.00
C GLN A 17 15.78 4.55 -10.78
N LEU A 18 16.66 4.26 -11.73
CA LEU A 18 16.63 2.99 -12.46
C LEU A 18 17.15 1.87 -11.53
N PRO A 19 16.36 0.81 -11.23
CA PRO A 19 16.84 -0.30 -10.42
C PRO A 19 17.85 -1.18 -11.18
N GLU A 20 18.65 -1.94 -10.44
CA GLU A 20 19.61 -2.90 -11.03
C GLU A 20 18.87 -4.01 -11.80
N VAL A 21 17.72 -4.42 -11.30
CA VAL A 21 16.84 -5.41 -11.93
C VAL A 21 15.45 -4.81 -12.14
N LEU A 22 14.97 -4.86 -13.38
CA LEU A 22 13.62 -4.48 -13.75
C LEU A 22 12.97 -5.59 -14.54
N MET A 23 11.82 -6.09 -14.07
CA MET A 23 11.07 -7.15 -14.72
C MET A 23 9.59 -6.79 -14.83
N LEU A 24 9.07 -6.82 -16.06
CA LEU A 24 7.63 -6.83 -16.33
C LEU A 24 7.24 -8.27 -16.73
N LYS A 25 6.36 -8.89 -15.97
CA LYS A 25 5.92 -10.28 -16.17
C LYS A 25 4.44 -10.30 -16.59
N PRO A 26 4.04 -11.18 -17.52
CA PRO A 26 2.61 -11.40 -17.76
C PRO A 26 1.96 -12.06 -16.54
N THR A 27 2.59 -13.10 -15.99
CA THR A 27 2.07 -13.86 -14.84
C THR A 27 3.22 -14.25 -13.91
N THR A 28 2.93 -14.32 -12.62
CA THR A 28 3.83 -14.87 -11.59
C THR A 28 3.02 -15.51 -10.46
N THR A 29 3.66 -16.22 -9.53
CA THR A 29 3.02 -16.64 -8.28
C THR A 29 2.81 -15.44 -7.37
N SER A 30 3.89 -14.71 -7.07
CA SER A 30 3.87 -13.47 -6.30
C SER A 30 5.06 -12.57 -6.66
N THR A 31 4.79 -11.29 -6.92
CA THR A 31 5.84 -10.30 -7.17
C THR A 31 6.75 -10.09 -5.95
N ASN A 32 6.22 -10.24 -4.73
CA ASN A 32 7.04 -10.22 -3.52
C ASN A 32 8.04 -11.40 -3.46
N ASP A 33 7.66 -12.58 -3.96
CA ASP A 33 8.56 -13.73 -4.01
C ASP A 33 9.64 -13.55 -5.07
N ASP A 34 9.26 -13.03 -6.24
CA ASP A 34 10.22 -12.68 -7.29
C ASP A 34 11.30 -11.71 -6.77
N VAL A 35 10.88 -10.65 -6.05
CA VAL A 35 11.82 -9.69 -5.45
C VAL A 35 12.67 -10.32 -4.34
N ARG A 36 12.10 -11.22 -3.54
CA ARG A 36 12.84 -11.95 -2.49
C ARG A 36 13.95 -12.79 -3.09
N GLU A 37 13.68 -13.52 -4.16
CA GLU A 37 14.67 -14.34 -4.86
C GLU A 37 15.79 -13.48 -5.47
N ILE A 38 15.45 -12.29 -5.99
CA ILE A 38 16.43 -11.34 -6.50
C ILE A 38 17.32 -10.81 -5.37
N ALA A 39 16.74 -10.45 -4.22
CA ALA A 39 17.48 -9.97 -3.05
C ALA A 39 18.46 -11.02 -2.50
N GLN A 40 18.05 -12.30 -2.47
CA GLN A 40 18.90 -13.41 -2.03
C GLN A 40 20.15 -13.61 -2.92
N LYS A 41 20.14 -13.08 -4.15
CA LYS A 41 21.31 -13.07 -5.05
C LYS A 41 22.25 -11.88 -4.82
N GLY A 42 21.99 -11.05 -3.81
CA GLY A 42 22.80 -9.90 -3.44
C GLY A 42 22.45 -8.59 -4.15
N ILE A 43 21.42 -8.58 -5.02
CA ILE A 43 20.92 -7.37 -5.68
C ILE A 43 20.27 -6.46 -4.64
N GLN A 44 20.57 -5.16 -4.67
CA GLN A 44 20.14 -4.20 -3.66
C GLN A 44 18.97 -3.32 -4.11
N SER A 45 18.72 -3.24 -5.43
CA SER A 45 17.59 -2.51 -6.01
C SER A 45 16.92 -3.32 -7.12
N ALA A 46 15.63 -3.60 -6.96
CA ALA A 46 14.86 -4.41 -7.89
C ALA A 46 13.43 -3.89 -7.99
N LEU A 47 12.85 -3.93 -9.19
CA LEU A 47 11.44 -3.69 -9.47
C LEU A 47 10.88 -4.88 -10.26
N VAL A 48 9.87 -5.54 -9.71
CA VAL A 48 9.10 -6.56 -10.42
C VAL A 48 7.66 -6.11 -10.47
N CYS A 49 7.07 -6.07 -11.66
CA CYS A 49 5.64 -5.87 -11.84
C CYS A 49 5.06 -7.01 -12.68
N SER A 50 3.85 -7.46 -12.32
CA SER A 50 3.12 -8.50 -13.06
C SER A 50 1.76 -7.99 -13.52
N ALA A 51 1.27 -8.51 -14.66
CA ALA A 51 -0.11 -8.28 -15.08
C ALA A 51 -1.10 -9.17 -14.29
N GLN A 52 -0.66 -10.35 -13.83
CA GLN A 52 -1.46 -11.27 -13.02
C GLN A 52 -0.62 -11.96 -11.95
N GLN A 53 -1.23 -12.32 -10.81
CA GLN A 53 -0.62 -13.25 -9.84
C GLN A 53 -1.52 -14.46 -9.56
N THR A 54 -0.92 -15.66 -9.52
CA THR A 54 -1.66 -16.91 -9.21
C THR A 54 -1.71 -17.22 -7.72
N GLN A 55 -0.81 -16.64 -6.92
CA GLN A 55 -0.73 -16.80 -5.47
C GLN A 55 -0.47 -15.45 -4.79
N GLY A 56 -1.25 -14.43 -5.16
CA GLY A 56 -1.16 -13.11 -4.53
C GLY A 56 -1.37 -13.16 -3.03
N ARG A 57 -0.55 -12.39 -2.29
CA ARG A 57 -0.55 -12.34 -0.83
C ARG A 57 -0.95 -10.96 -0.32
N GLY A 58 -1.77 -10.94 0.72
CA GLY A 58 -2.01 -9.82 1.60
C GLY A 58 -1.43 -10.08 2.99
N GLN A 59 -1.68 -9.14 3.92
CA GLN A 59 -1.26 -9.31 5.30
C GLN A 59 -1.91 -10.52 5.97
N ARG A 60 -1.22 -11.08 6.99
CA ARG A 60 -1.68 -12.25 7.75
C ARG A 60 -2.02 -13.45 6.86
N GLN A 61 -1.24 -13.65 5.79
CA GLN A 61 -1.38 -14.75 4.83
C GLN A 61 -2.74 -14.82 4.11
N ARG A 62 -3.48 -13.71 4.07
CA ARG A 62 -4.71 -13.62 3.28
C ARG A 62 -4.37 -13.63 1.80
N GLN A 63 -5.25 -14.21 1.00
CA GLN A 63 -5.12 -14.18 -0.46
C GLN A 63 -5.41 -12.77 -0.99
N TRP A 64 -4.59 -12.30 -1.92
CA TRP A 64 -4.85 -11.11 -2.73
C TRP A 64 -5.26 -11.55 -4.14
N VAL A 65 -6.54 -11.36 -4.47
CA VAL A 65 -7.08 -11.70 -5.80
C VAL A 65 -6.45 -10.79 -6.84
N SER A 66 -5.80 -11.38 -7.84
CA SER A 66 -4.88 -10.66 -8.73
C SER A 66 -5.11 -10.92 -10.23
N PRO A 67 -6.29 -10.58 -10.80
CA PRO A 67 -6.58 -10.79 -12.23
C PRO A 67 -5.82 -9.80 -13.12
N GLU A 68 -5.79 -10.08 -14.42
CA GLU A 68 -5.26 -9.15 -15.43
C GLU A 68 -5.99 -7.79 -15.43
N GLY A 69 -5.33 -6.77 -15.97
CA GLY A 69 -5.86 -5.40 -16.08
C GLY A 69 -5.50 -4.49 -14.92
N ASN A 70 -4.75 -4.98 -13.93
CA ASN A 70 -4.38 -4.25 -12.71
C ASN A 70 -2.84 -4.10 -12.58
N VAL A 71 -2.39 -3.49 -11.48
CA VAL A 71 -0.95 -3.35 -11.19
C VAL A 71 -0.61 -4.13 -9.94
N TYR A 72 0.29 -5.10 -10.08
CA TYR A 72 0.91 -5.79 -8.95
C TYR A 72 2.40 -5.56 -9.04
N LEU A 73 2.94 -4.82 -8.08
CA LEU A 73 4.31 -4.32 -8.10
C LEU A 73 4.98 -4.64 -6.77
N SER A 74 6.21 -5.11 -6.84
CA SER A 74 7.07 -5.22 -5.67
C SER A 74 8.43 -4.60 -5.94
N THR A 75 9.00 -3.95 -4.92
CA THR A 75 10.34 -3.37 -4.98
C THR A 75 11.11 -3.59 -3.68
N LEU A 76 12.44 -3.53 -3.76
CA LEU A 76 13.31 -3.46 -2.59
C LEU A 76 13.45 -2.03 -2.11
N LEU A 77 13.35 -1.85 -0.80
CA LEU A 77 13.65 -0.60 -0.13
C LEU A 77 14.68 -0.85 0.97
N ASN A 78 15.72 -0.02 0.98
CA ASN A 78 16.72 0.02 2.04
C ASN A 78 16.48 1.28 2.87
N THR A 79 16.51 1.13 4.19
CA THR A 79 16.21 2.19 5.17
C THR A 79 17.42 2.43 6.07
N ARG A 80 17.54 3.63 6.62
CA ARG A 80 18.60 4.00 7.57
C ARG A 80 18.28 3.53 8.99
N THR A 81 17.01 3.46 9.35
CA THR A 81 16.52 3.00 10.66
C THR A 81 15.83 1.64 10.57
N ALA A 82 15.59 1.01 11.72
CA ALA A 82 14.89 -0.26 11.74
C ALA A 82 13.46 -0.09 11.23
N ILE A 83 12.98 -1.02 10.40
CA ILE A 83 11.64 -0.99 9.82
C ILE A 83 10.58 -1.21 10.90
N ASP A 84 9.53 -0.40 10.87
CA ASP A 84 8.34 -0.54 11.72
C ASP A 84 7.04 -0.24 10.93
N GLY A 85 5.91 -0.22 11.63
CA GLY A 85 4.58 -0.04 11.02
C GLY A 85 4.38 1.29 10.29
N ARG A 86 5.17 2.33 10.60
CA ARG A 86 5.06 3.65 9.95
C ARG A 86 5.41 3.58 8.46
N LEU A 87 6.26 2.64 8.04
CA LEU A 87 6.64 2.52 6.63
C LEU A 87 5.43 2.23 5.73
N ALA A 88 4.48 1.39 6.16
CA ALA A 88 3.27 1.13 5.39
C ALA A 88 2.40 2.39 5.23
N LEU A 89 2.35 3.22 6.28
CA LEU A 89 1.61 4.49 6.30
C LEU A 89 2.26 5.52 5.38
N GLU A 90 3.59 5.61 5.37
CA GLU A 90 4.34 6.48 4.46
C GLU A 90 4.17 6.06 3.00
N VAL A 91 4.22 4.75 2.73
CA VAL A 91 3.97 4.22 1.37
C VAL A 91 2.56 4.60 0.92
N ALA A 92 1.55 4.43 1.77
CA ALA A 92 0.18 4.83 1.44
C ALA A 92 0.07 6.33 1.15
N LEU A 93 0.65 7.19 2.00
CA LEU A 93 0.63 8.64 1.83
C LEU A 93 1.29 9.07 0.50
N ASN A 94 2.47 8.54 0.19
CA ASN A 94 3.17 8.91 -1.03
C ASN A 94 2.47 8.39 -2.29
N ILE A 95 1.78 7.24 -2.21
CA ILE A 95 0.93 6.76 -3.29
C ILE A 95 -0.23 7.71 -3.54
N LEU A 96 -0.93 8.20 -2.50
CA LEU A 96 -2.01 9.17 -2.65
C LEU A 96 -1.55 10.50 -3.29
N HIS A 97 -0.27 10.83 -3.19
CA HIS A 97 0.34 12.01 -3.80
C HIS A 97 0.94 11.76 -5.20
N MET A 98 0.67 10.60 -5.81
CA MET A 98 1.03 10.37 -7.21
C MET A 98 0.30 11.37 -8.12
N PRO A 99 0.99 12.00 -9.10
CA PRO A 99 0.38 12.97 -10.01
C PRO A 99 -0.89 12.46 -10.69
N SER A 100 -0.90 11.19 -11.10
CA SER A 100 -2.06 10.57 -11.75
C SER A 100 -3.29 10.46 -10.83
N LEU A 101 -3.12 10.54 -9.52
CA LEU A 101 -4.17 10.36 -8.52
C LEU A 101 -4.65 11.68 -7.88
N GLU A 102 -4.01 12.82 -8.16
CA GLU A 102 -4.26 14.11 -7.49
C GLU A 102 -5.72 14.58 -7.55
N GLN A 103 -6.45 14.23 -8.60
CA GLN A 103 -7.85 14.64 -8.80
C GLN A 103 -8.87 13.68 -8.17
N LEU A 104 -8.43 12.57 -7.59
CA LEU A 104 -9.29 11.57 -7.00
C LEU A 104 -9.48 11.81 -5.50
N ASN A 105 -10.70 11.61 -5.00
CA ASN A 105 -10.98 11.67 -3.57
C ASN A 105 -10.62 10.34 -2.89
N LEU A 106 -9.34 10.20 -2.54
CA LEU A 106 -8.77 8.98 -1.98
C LEU A 106 -8.54 9.12 -0.47
N GLN A 107 -8.56 7.98 0.20
CA GLN A 107 -8.38 7.82 1.63
C GLN A 107 -7.37 6.71 1.93
N ILE A 108 -6.90 6.66 3.17
CA ILE A 108 -6.07 5.57 3.68
C ILE A 108 -6.80 4.93 4.85
N LYS A 109 -7.06 3.64 4.76
CA LYS A 109 -7.58 2.85 5.87
C LYS A 109 -6.42 2.15 6.55
N TRP A 110 -6.22 2.45 7.83
CA TRP A 110 -5.14 1.87 8.62
C TRP A 110 -5.26 0.33 8.68
N PRO A 111 -4.14 -0.42 8.59
CA PRO A 111 -2.76 0.07 8.51
C PRO A 111 -2.19 0.19 7.08
N ASN A 112 -2.85 -0.39 6.08
CA ASN A 112 -2.21 -0.68 4.80
C ASN A 112 -3.17 -0.74 3.60
N ASP A 113 -4.41 -0.28 3.77
CA ASP A 113 -5.43 -0.29 2.73
C ASP A 113 -5.47 1.08 2.04
N LEU A 114 -5.30 1.07 0.72
CA LEU A 114 -5.59 2.21 -0.13
C LEU A 114 -7.10 2.23 -0.37
N TYR A 115 -7.75 3.30 0.07
CA TYR A 115 -9.20 3.30 0.29
C TYR A 115 -9.90 4.51 -0.35
N SER A 116 -11.21 4.43 -0.42
CA SER A 116 -12.10 5.51 -0.83
C SER A 116 -13.46 5.29 -0.16
N VAL A 117 -14.37 6.25 -0.30
CA VAL A 117 -15.76 6.07 0.14
C VAL A 117 -16.47 4.92 -0.57
N GLN A 118 -16.02 4.52 -1.77
CA GLN A 118 -16.58 3.40 -2.54
C GLN A 118 -15.93 2.05 -2.22
N GLY A 119 -14.92 2.02 -1.34
CA GLY A 119 -14.23 0.79 -0.93
C GLY A 119 -12.72 0.79 -1.21
N LYS A 120 -12.11 -0.37 -1.01
CA LYS A 120 -10.67 -0.59 -1.16
C LYS A 120 -10.29 -0.67 -2.64
N TRP A 121 -9.34 0.15 -3.08
CA TRP A 121 -8.81 0.16 -4.44
C TRP A 121 -7.35 -0.32 -4.52
N GLY A 122 -6.71 -0.59 -3.39
CA GLY A 122 -5.39 -1.18 -3.38
C GLY A 122 -4.94 -1.60 -1.99
N GLY A 123 -3.81 -2.31 -1.94
CA GLY A 123 -3.25 -2.81 -0.70
C GLY A 123 -1.74 -2.80 -0.71
N ILE A 124 -1.15 -2.57 0.46
CA ILE A 124 0.29 -2.54 0.66
C ILE A 124 0.68 -3.74 1.54
N LEU A 125 1.76 -4.43 1.15
CA LEU A 125 2.35 -5.54 1.90
C LEU A 125 3.83 -5.26 2.12
N ILE A 126 4.20 -5.09 3.38
CA ILE A 126 5.58 -4.87 3.82
C ILE A 126 6.13 -6.19 4.36
N GLU A 127 7.18 -6.73 3.73
CA GLU A 127 7.86 -7.96 4.17
C GLU A 127 9.35 -7.70 4.42
N PRO A 128 9.76 -7.47 5.68
CA PRO A 128 11.17 -7.26 6.03
C PRO A 128 12.03 -8.48 5.66
N ILE A 129 13.20 -8.22 5.06
CA ILE A 129 14.25 -9.23 4.82
C ILE A 129 15.29 -9.17 5.95
N SER A 130 15.63 -7.95 6.37
CA SER A 130 16.51 -7.66 7.49
C SER A 130 15.97 -6.46 8.27
N PRO A 131 16.56 -6.05 9.41
CA PRO A 131 16.09 -4.89 10.16
C PRO A 131 15.98 -3.59 9.34
N LYS A 132 16.75 -3.46 8.25
CA LYS A 132 16.85 -2.24 7.44
C LYS A 132 16.57 -2.44 5.95
N GLN A 133 16.19 -3.65 5.54
CA GLN A 133 15.86 -3.97 4.16
C GLN A 133 14.51 -4.67 4.08
N VAL A 134 13.67 -4.24 3.15
CA VAL A 134 12.27 -4.67 3.06
C VAL A 134 11.79 -4.77 1.63
N ILE A 135 10.90 -5.72 1.41
CA ILE A 135 10.12 -5.82 0.18
C ILE A 135 8.83 -5.04 0.38
N VAL A 136 8.58 -4.06 -0.47
CA VAL A 136 7.32 -3.31 -0.51
C VAL A 136 6.53 -3.81 -1.71
N GLY A 137 5.47 -4.57 -1.42
CA GLY A 137 4.48 -5.01 -2.40
C GLY A 137 3.28 -4.07 -2.41
N VAL A 138 2.81 -3.70 -3.60
CA VAL A 138 1.61 -2.89 -3.81
C VAL A 138 0.76 -3.51 -4.90
N GLY A 139 -0.49 -3.78 -4.57
CA GLY A 139 -1.53 -4.14 -5.54
C GLY A 139 -2.49 -2.97 -5.71
N LEU A 140 -2.68 -2.50 -6.94
CA LEU A 140 -3.66 -1.48 -7.31
C LEU A 140 -4.71 -2.06 -8.25
N ASN A 141 -5.98 -1.87 -7.88
CA ASN A 141 -7.12 -2.15 -8.73
C ASN A 141 -7.25 -0.99 -9.73
N LEU A 142 -6.70 -1.14 -10.93
CA LEU A 142 -6.96 -0.21 -12.03
C LEU A 142 -8.36 -0.43 -12.59
N ALA A 143 -8.74 -1.69 -12.80
CA ALA A 143 -10.03 -2.12 -13.31
C ALA A 143 -10.83 -2.89 -12.24
N PRO A 144 -12.17 -2.99 -12.36
CA PRO A 144 -12.99 -3.69 -11.39
C PRO A 144 -12.55 -5.15 -11.21
N VAL A 145 -12.51 -5.61 -9.96
CA VAL A 145 -12.18 -7.00 -9.61
C VAL A 145 -13.46 -7.69 -9.17
N ALA A 146 -14.04 -8.50 -10.05
CA ALA A 146 -15.24 -9.28 -9.77
C ALA A 146 -14.84 -10.68 -9.26
N ASP A 147 -14.81 -10.86 -7.94
CA ASP A 147 -14.56 -12.16 -7.31
C ASP A 147 -15.40 -12.30 -6.03
N ALA A 148 -16.21 -13.36 -5.97
CA ALA A 148 -17.13 -13.62 -4.87
C ALA A 148 -16.42 -14.02 -3.55
N SER A 149 -15.13 -14.34 -3.58
CA SER A 149 -14.32 -14.64 -2.40
C SER A 149 -13.89 -13.39 -1.62
N ILE A 150 -14.06 -12.19 -2.19
CA ILE A 150 -13.69 -10.93 -1.54
C ILE A 150 -14.76 -10.57 -0.49
N ASP A 151 -14.36 -10.60 0.78
CA ASP A 151 -15.22 -10.40 1.96
C ASP A 151 -15.41 -8.93 2.37
N GLN A 152 -15.04 -7.99 1.51
CA GLN A 152 -15.09 -6.56 1.77
C GLN A 152 -15.42 -5.75 0.52
N GLN A 153 -15.88 -4.53 0.72
CA GLN A 153 -16.13 -3.60 -0.38
C GLN A 153 -14.82 -3.22 -1.08
N VAL A 154 -14.75 -3.48 -2.38
CA VAL A 154 -13.65 -3.11 -3.27
C VAL A 154 -14.15 -2.20 -4.38
N THR A 155 -13.24 -1.38 -4.90
CA THR A 155 -13.46 -0.54 -6.08
C THR A 155 -12.16 -0.50 -6.90
N SER A 156 -12.19 0.18 -8.03
CA SER A 156 -11.07 0.38 -8.92
C SER A 156 -10.83 1.85 -9.20
N LEU A 157 -9.60 2.21 -9.57
CA LEU A 157 -9.28 3.58 -9.95
C LEU A 157 -10.13 4.06 -11.13
N THR A 158 -10.49 3.18 -12.08
CA THR A 158 -11.42 3.54 -13.16
C THR A 158 -12.82 3.90 -12.66
N GLU A 159 -13.37 3.19 -11.67
CA GLU A 159 -14.68 3.50 -11.08
C GLU A 159 -14.64 4.79 -10.25
N LEU A 160 -13.47 5.11 -9.70
CA LEU A 160 -13.21 6.37 -8.98
C LEU A 160 -12.99 7.56 -9.92
N GLY A 161 -12.96 7.36 -11.24
CA GLY A 161 -12.85 8.42 -12.24
C GLY A 161 -11.43 8.69 -12.74
N LEU A 162 -10.48 7.76 -12.52
CA LEU A 162 -9.15 7.84 -13.12
C LEU A 162 -9.30 7.91 -14.65
N GLN A 163 -8.80 8.99 -15.24
CA GLN A 163 -8.80 9.19 -16.68
C GLN A 163 -7.78 8.26 -17.35
N ALA A 164 -7.89 8.11 -18.68
CA ALA A 164 -7.00 7.25 -19.46
C ALA A 164 -5.52 7.59 -19.21
N THR A 165 -4.89 6.81 -18.34
CA THR A 165 -3.50 6.96 -17.91
C THR A 165 -2.73 5.73 -18.35
N SER A 166 -1.52 5.93 -18.87
CA SER A 166 -0.64 4.81 -19.24
C SER A 166 -0.32 3.98 -17.99
N ARG A 167 -0.54 2.67 -18.06
CA ARG A 167 -0.17 1.72 -17.00
C ARG A 167 1.32 1.81 -16.67
N ILE A 168 2.17 2.08 -17.67
CA ILE A 168 3.62 2.26 -17.47
C ILE A 168 3.93 3.54 -16.70
N ASP A 169 3.13 4.59 -16.89
CA ASP A 169 3.29 5.86 -16.18
C ASP A 169 2.92 5.65 -14.70
N LEU A 170 1.80 4.95 -14.45
CA LEU A 170 1.39 4.56 -13.10
C LEU A 170 2.43 3.68 -12.39
N ILE A 171 3.02 2.71 -13.10
CA ILE A 171 4.09 1.86 -12.55
C ILE A 171 5.31 2.69 -12.17
N ALA A 172 5.72 3.65 -13.03
CA ALA A 172 6.83 4.53 -12.74
C ALA A 172 6.54 5.45 -11.54
N GLU A 173 5.37 6.09 -11.51
CA GLU A 173 4.94 6.95 -10.40
C GLU A 173 4.85 6.18 -9.09
N LEU A 174 4.29 4.97 -9.12
CA LEU A 174 4.19 4.09 -7.95
C LEU A 174 5.56 3.71 -7.40
N TYR A 175 6.49 3.29 -8.26
CA TYR A 175 7.85 2.98 -7.85
C TYR A 175 8.53 4.20 -7.20
N LEU A 176 8.44 5.37 -7.82
CA LEU A 176 9.01 6.61 -7.28
C LEU A 176 8.35 7.02 -5.95
N ALA A 177 7.03 6.84 -5.81
CA ALA A 177 6.30 7.09 -4.57
C ALA A 177 6.79 6.19 -3.43
N ILE A 178 7.04 4.91 -3.69
CA ILE A 178 7.59 3.98 -2.68
C ILE A 178 9.00 4.41 -2.25
N HIS A 179 9.86 4.85 -3.18
CA HIS A 179 11.20 5.33 -2.84
C HIS A 179 11.15 6.62 -2.00
N ARG A 180 10.28 7.58 -2.37
CA ARG A 180 10.03 8.78 -1.55
C ARG A 180 9.49 8.46 -0.16
N ALA A 181 8.64 7.43 -0.04
CA ALA A 181 8.17 6.96 1.26
C ALA A 181 9.32 6.48 2.15
N GLY A 182 10.33 5.80 1.58
CA GLY A 182 11.55 5.45 2.30
C GLY A 182 12.33 6.66 2.79
N GLU A 183 12.42 7.72 1.98
CA GLU A 183 13.05 8.98 2.39
C GLU A 183 12.28 9.62 3.56
N TRP A 184 10.95 9.71 3.49
CA TRP A 184 10.13 10.21 4.60
C TRP A 184 10.29 9.38 5.88
N PHE A 185 10.30 8.05 5.74
CA PHE A 185 10.51 7.14 6.85
C PHE A 185 11.88 7.35 7.53
N ASP A 186 12.94 7.50 6.73
CA ASP A 186 14.29 7.76 7.24
C ASP A 186 14.41 9.13 7.96
N HIS A 187 13.59 10.10 7.57
CA HIS A 187 13.42 11.37 8.26
C HIS A 187 12.41 11.29 9.42
N GLN A 188 12.33 10.13 10.07
CA GLN A 188 11.50 9.85 11.24
C GLN A 188 10.00 10.00 11.01
N SER A 189 9.55 9.93 9.75
CA SER A 189 8.14 10.13 9.40
C SER A 189 7.59 11.45 9.95
N TYR A 190 8.36 12.53 9.85
CA TYR A 190 8.01 13.82 10.46
C TYR A 190 6.55 14.23 10.22
N ASN A 191 5.84 14.60 11.29
CA ASN A 191 4.40 14.95 11.29
C ASN A 191 3.50 13.90 10.64
N LEU A 192 3.78 12.61 10.85
CA LEU A 192 3.01 11.51 10.28
C LEU A 192 1.53 11.60 10.64
N ALA A 193 1.21 11.88 11.90
CA ALA A 193 -0.18 11.97 12.36
C ALA A 193 -0.95 13.05 11.59
N ALA A 194 -0.39 14.25 11.48
CA ALA A 194 -1.04 15.35 10.77
C ALA A 194 -1.23 15.06 9.28
N ARG A 195 -0.26 14.41 8.63
CA ARG A 195 -0.35 14.02 7.20
C ARG A 195 -1.38 12.91 6.99
N PHE A 196 -1.31 11.84 7.78
CA PHE A 196 -2.20 10.69 7.68
C PHE A 196 -3.66 11.04 8.01
N ASN A 197 -3.89 11.73 9.14
CA ASN A 197 -5.24 12.00 9.63
C ASN A 197 -6.07 12.88 8.68
N ARG A 198 -5.43 13.61 7.75
CA ARG A 198 -6.11 14.34 6.67
C ARG A 198 -6.78 13.40 5.65
N TYR A 199 -6.23 12.22 5.44
CA TYR A 199 -6.69 11.24 4.46
C TYR A 199 -7.27 9.98 5.11
N ALA A 200 -7.35 9.95 6.44
CA ALA A 200 -7.74 8.76 7.18
C ALA A 200 -9.20 8.38 6.87
N ALA A 201 -9.40 7.15 6.40
CA ALA A 201 -10.73 6.57 6.31
C ALA A 201 -11.31 6.40 7.72
N PHE A 202 -12.62 6.57 7.85
CA PHE A 202 -13.38 6.42 9.11
C PHE A 202 -13.06 7.46 10.19
N GLN A 203 -12.36 8.54 9.85
CA GLN A 203 -12.07 9.64 10.77
C GLN A 203 -13.36 10.16 11.42
N GLN A 204 -13.38 10.23 12.75
CA GLN A 204 -14.53 10.64 13.57
C GLN A 204 -15.79 9.76 13.42
N GLN A 205 -15.63 8.49 13.01
CA GLN A 205 -16.73 7.53 12.91
C GLN A 205 -16.63 6.45 13.98
N ALA A 206 -17.76 5.84 14.32
CA ALA A 206 -17.82 4.68 15.19
C ALA A 206 -17.19 3.47 14.51
N VAL A 207 -16.22 2.86 15.18
CA VAL A 207 -15.43 1.74 14.67
C VAL A 207 -15.33 0.63 15.69
N GLU A 208 -15.04 -0.56 15.18
CA GLU A 208 -14.54 -1.69 15.94
C GLU A 208 -13.07 -1.94 15.57
N PHE A 209 -12.24 -2.17 16.57
CA PHE A 209 -10.84 -2.49 16.40
C PHE A 209 -10.52 -3.86 16.99
N GLU A 210 -10.25 -4.82 16.11
CA GLU A 210 -9.86 -6.19 16.47
C GLU A 210 -8.35 -6.23 16.72
N HIS A 211 -7.93 -6.31 17.99
CA HIS A 211 -6.53 -6.43 18.41
C HIS A 211 -6.26 -7.80 19.04
N SER A 212 -5.02 -8.05 19.49
CA SER A 212 -4.59 -9.38 19.97
C SER A 212 -5.33 -9.89 21.21
N THR A 213 -5.97 -9.01 21.98
CA THR A 213 -6.64 -9.35 23.24
C THR A 213 -8.17 -9.21 23.17
N GLY A 214 -8.73 -8.82 22.02
CA GLY A 214 -10.18 -8.69 21.86
C GLY A 214 -10.58 -7.65 20.82
N ILE A 215 -11.83 -7.21 20.93
CA ILE A 215 -12.40 -6.14 20.12
C ILE A 215 -12.63 -4.94 21.04
N CYS A 216 -12.21 -3.76 20.59
CA CYS A 216 -12.47 -2.48 21.23
C CYS A 216 -13.38 -1.64 20.33
N SER A 217 -14.46 -1.07 20.88
CA SER A 217 -15.36 -0.19 20.15
C SER A 217 -15.19 1.25 20.64
N GLY A 218 -15.29 2.21 19.71
CA GLY A 218 -15.13 3.63 20.02
C GLY A 218 -15.17 4.49 18.77
N ILE A 219 -14.86 5.78 18.91
CA ILE A 219 -14.71 6.70 17.78
C ILE A 219 -13.26 6.72 17.30
N PHE A 220 -13.03 6.53 16.01
CA PHE A 220 -11.68 6.63 15.45
C PHE A 220 -11.22 8.09 15.39
N VAL A 221 -10.24 8.43 16.22
CA VAL A 221 -9.70 9.80 16.33
C VAL A 221 -8.57 10.05 15.33
N GLY A 222 -7.97 8.99 14.78
CA GLY A 222 -6.83 9.05 13.87
C GLY A 222 -5.66 8.24 14.41
N ILE A 223 -4.44 8.59 14.01
CA ILE A 223 -3.20 8.00 14.51
C ILE A 223 -2.31 9.02 15.26
N GLN A 224 -1.37 8.52 16.04
CA GLN A 224 -0.21 9.25 16.57
C GLN A 224 1.00 9.21 15.61
N ASP A 225 2.03 10.01 15.88
CA ASP A 225 3.23 10.10 15.03
C ASP A 225 4.07 8.81 15.03
N ASP A 226 3.90 7.95 16.03
CA ASP A 226 4.47 6.60 16.06
C ASP A 226 3.66 5.56 15.24
N GLY A 227 2.53 5.97 14.65
CA GLY A 227 1.64 5.14 13.86
C GLY A 227 0.53 4.42 14.65
N ALA A 228 0.44 4.61 15.97
CA ALA A 228 -0.61 4.00 16.79
C ALA A 228 -1.99 4.59 16.48
N VAL A 229 -2.99 3.73 16.30
CA VAL A 229 -4.41 4.10 16.19
C VAL A 229 -4.93 4.61 17.52
N LEU A 230 -5.68 5.71 17.50
CA LEU A 230 -6.38 6.27 18.65
C LEU A 230 -7.89 6.07 18.53
N LEU A 231 -8.47 5.46 19.56
CA LEU A 231 -9.91 5.34 19.73
C LEU A 231 -10.37 6.11 20.95
N ASP A 232 -11.42 6.91 20.81
CA ASP A 232 -12.16 7.46 21.94
C ASP A 232 -13.23 6.45 22.39
N THR A 233 -13.02 5.89 23.58
CA THR A 233 -13.86 4.84 24.16
C THR A 233 -14.61 5.37 25.38
N GLU A 234 -15.55 4.60 25.91
CA GLU A 234 -16.23 4.95 27.18
C GLU A 234 -15.26 5.13 28.37
N THR A 235 -14.08 4.52 28.29
CA THR A 235 -13.03 4.62 29.32
C THR A 235 -11.98 5.70 29.02
N GLY A 236 -12.17 6.48 27.96
CA GLY A 236 -11.24 7.48 27.45
C GLY A 236 -10.46 7.02 26.22
N ILE A 237 -9.43 7.80 25.85
CA ILE A 237 -8.60 7.54 24.66
C ILE A 237 -7.71 6.31 24.89
N GLN A 238 -7.81 5.34 23.98
CA GLN A 238 -6.95 4.14 23.94
C GLN A 238 -6.11 4.10 22.65
N SER A 239 -4.88 3.58 22.75
CA SER A 239 -3.93 3.51 21.64
C SER A 239 -3.59 2.07 21.25
N PHE A 240 -3.54 1.77 19.95
CA PHE A 240 -3.24 0.43 19.43
C PHE A 240 -2.22 0.44 18.29
N TYR A 241 -1.23 -0.46 18.35
CA TYR A 241 -0.18 -0.58 17.32
C TYR A 241 -0.45 -1.70 16.29
N GLN A 242 -1.30 -2.66 16.64
CA GLN A 242 -1.60 -3.82 15.81
C GLN A 242 -3.06 -4.22 15.95
N GLY A 243 -3.72 -4.43 14.82
CA GLY A 243 -5.12 -4.84 14.81
C GLY A 243 -5.75 -4.73 13.43
N ARG A 244 -7.08 -4.68 13.40
CA ARG A 244 -7.88 -4.40 12.20
C ARG A 244 -8.94 -3.39 12.55
N LEU A 245 -9.02 -2.32 11.77
CA LEU A 245 -10.02 -1.27 11.90
C LEU A 245 -11.20 -1.57 10.96
N ARG A 246 -12.42 -1.56 11.48
CA ARG A 246 -13.67 -1.70 10.73
C ARG A 246 -14.67 -0.67 11.20
N LEU A 247 -15.57 -0.24 10.31
CA LEU A 247 -16.74 0.52 10.75
C LEU A 247 -17.60 -0.36 11.65
N SER A 248 -18.12 0.24 12.71
CA SER A 248 -19.10 -0.43 13.56
C SER A 248 -20.37 -0.65 12.74
N THR A 249 -20.82 -1.90 12.63
CA THR A 249 -22.18 -2.19 12.16
C THR A 249 -23.11 -1.86 13.31
N ALA A 250 -23.53 -0.59 13.44
CA ALA A 250 -24.63 -0.28 14.32
C ALA A 250 -25.82 -1.15 13.89
N THR A 251 -26.26 -2.04 14.77
CA THR A 251 -27.57 -2.67 14.63
C THR A 251 -28.54 -1.55 15.01
N GLU A 252 -29.20 -0.95 14.02
CA GLU A 252 -30.44 -0.23 14.28
C GLU A 252 -31.50 -1.17 14.89
#